data_AF-A0A0B8NQ56-F1
#
_entry.id   AF-A0A0B8NQ56-F1
#
_cell.length_a   1.000
_cell.length_b   1.000
_cell.length_c   1.000
_cell.angle_alpha   90.00
_cell.angle_beta   90.00
_cell.angle_gamma   90.00
#
_symmetry.space_group_name_H-M   'P 1'
#
loop_
_entity.id
_entity.type
_entity.pdbx_description
1 polymer ?
#
loop_
_entity_poly.entity_id
_entity_poly.type
_entity_poly.pdbx_seq_one_letter_code
_entity_poly.pdbx_strand_id
1 'polypeptide(L)'
;MFQVMKVVVDGEPQGLLVELGFIKGESSRESVPKVETVLDTQEVTGRVFEKSHNPLSSDLLPEMLDGGLRIQNLNMTQLSAYLDLPILPFALQPEISESSLPLIWKPYPMTSEKHFGYAFQWFSMAGVYALLVVLIVVRRKLHAS
;
A
#
# COMPACT_ATOMS: atom_id res chain seq x y z
N MET A 1 5.58 7.94 4.83
CA MET A 1 5.68 8.62 6.14
C MET A 1 4.51 9.57 6.27
N PHE A 2 4.00 9.73 7.49
CA PHE A 2 2.88 10.62 7.78
C PHE A 2 3.23 11.59 8.90
N GLN A 3 2.71 12.80 8.82
CA GLN A 3 2.71 13.77 9.91
C GLN A 3 1.26 14.08 10.29
N VAL A 4 0.97 14.12 11.59
CA VAL A 4 -0.33 14.57 12.10
C VAL A 4 -0.29 16.09 12.21
N MET A 5 -1.09 16.77 11.40
CA MET A 5 -1.28 18.21 11.44
C MET A 5 -2.60 18.54 12.13
N LYS A 6 -2.64 19.64 12.89
CA LYS A 6 -3.87 20.11 13.51
C LYS A 6 -4.64 20.95 12.49
N VAL A 7 -5.91 20.63 12.29
CA VAL A 7 -6.84 21.37 11.43
C VAL A 7 -8.10 21.69 12.23
N VAL A 8 -8.87 22.67 11.79
CA VAL A 8 -10.17 23.00 12.38
C VAL A 8 -11.24 22.66 11.35
N VAL A 9 -12.17 21.78 11.72
CA VAL A 9 -13.30 21.36 10.88
C VAL A 9 -14.57 21.69 11.65
N ASP A 10 -15.44 22.51 11.07
CA ASP A 10 -16.69 22.97 11.69
C ASP A 10 -16.51 23.60 13.09
N GLY A 11 -15.36 24.23 13.32
CA GLY A 11 -15.02 24.86 14.60
C GLY A 11 -14.33 23.94 15.62
N GLU A 12 -14.23 22.65 15.34
CA GLU A 12 -13.58 21.67 16.22
C GLU A 12 -12.16 21.32 15.76
N PRO A 13 -11.18 21.27 16.67
CA PRO A 13 -9.81 20.87 16.34
C PRO A 13 -9.74 19.36 16.09
N GLN A 14 -9.15 18.97 14.96
CA GLN A 14 -8.95 17.58 14.56
C GLN A 14 -7.53 17.36 14.03
N GLY A 15 -7.08 16.11 14.06
CA GLY A 15 -5.87 15.66 13.41
C GLY A 15 -6.12 15.30 11.96
N LEU A 16 -5.32 15.85 11.05
CA LEU A 16 -5.24 15.43 9.66
C LEU A 16 -3.90 14.72 9.44
N LEU A 17 -3.94 13.51 8.91
CA LEU A 17 -2.73 12.83 8.47
C LEU A 17 -2.30 13.35 7.10
N VAL A 18 -1.08 13.87 7.02
CA VAL A 18 -0.48 14.35 5.78
C VAL A 18 0.64 13.40 5.38
N GLU A 19 0.55 12.84 4.18
CA GLU A 19 1.58 11.97 3.61
C GLU A 19 2.77 12.81 3.14
N LEU A 20 3.91 12.68 3.81
CA LEU A 20 5.12 13.41 3.42
C LEU A 20 5.89 12.72 2.30
N GLY A 21 5.68 11.41 2.09
CA GLY A 21 6.44 10.58 1.16
C GLY A 21 7.33 9.56 1.85
N PHE A 22 8.32 9.02 1.14
CA PHE A 22 9.20 7.97 1.64
C PHE A 22 10.61 8.49 1.90
N ILE A 23 11.13 8.20 3.09
CA ILE A 23 12.52 8.43 3.45
C ILE A 23 13.24 7.07 3.58
N LYS A 24 14.52 7.03 3.22
CA LYS A 24 15.34 5.82 3.38
C LYS A 24 15.45 5.48 4.87
N GLY A 25 15.13 4.23 5.22
CA GLY A 25 15.32 3.72 6.57
C GLY A 25 16.80 3.64 6.98
N GLU A 26 17.03 3.61 8.29
CA GLU A 26 18.34 3.32 8.87
C GLU A 26 18.72 1.84 8.69
N SER A 27 19.99 1.51 8.94
CA SER A 27 20.48 0.12 8.87
C SER A 27 19.90 -0.77 9.97
N SER A 28 19.51 -0.19 11.11
CA SER A 28 18.84 -0.87 12.21
C SER A 28 17.32 -0.69 12.13
N ARG A 29 16.58 -1.74 12.54
CA ARG A 29 15.12 -1.68 12.67
C ARG A 29 14.65 -1.01 13.96
N GLU A 30 15.57 -0.73 14.88
CA GLU A 30 15.29 -0.14 16.19
C GLU A 30 15.23 1.40 16.16
N SER A 31 15.57 2.03 15.04
CA SER A 31 15.50 3.47 14.86
C SER A 31 14.60 3.85 13.70
N VAL A 32 13.99 5.03 13.81
CA VAL A 32 13.21 5.66 12.74
C VAL A 32 14.02 6.84 12.20
N PRO A 33 14.05 7.07 10.87
CA PRO A 33 14.73 8.23 10.31
C PRO A 33 14.18 9.53 10.90
N LYS A 34 15.08 10.44 11.28
CA LYS A 34 14.70 11.77 11.74
C LYS A 34 14.26 12.60 10.55
N VAL A 35 13.13 13.28 10.70
CA VAL A 35 12.61 14.21 9.70
C VAL A 35 12.39 15.56 10.35
N GLU A 36 12.77 16.61 9.63
CA GLU A 36 12.47 17.97 10.04
C GLU A 36 10.97 18.18 9.98
N THR A 37 10.36 18.39 11.15
CA THR A 37 8.94 18.69 11.24
C THR A 37 8.70 20.06 10.63
N VAL A 38 7.72 20.16 9.73
CA VAL A 38 7.25 21.47 9.27
C VAL A 38 6.50 22.13 10.42
N LEU A 39 7.08 23.19 10.98
CA LEU A 39 6.52 23.94 12.12
C LEU A 39 5.71 25.16 11.66
N ASP A 40 5.87 25.58 10.42
CA ASP A 40 5.21 26.76 9.88
C ASP A 40 3.80 26.46 9.35
N THR A 41 2.92 27.45 9.44
CA THR A 41 1.58 27.36 8.83
C THR A 41 1.72 27.51 7.32
N GLN A 42 1.26 26.50 6.58
CA GLN A 42 1.33 26.48 5.13
C GLN A 42 -0.03 26.13 4.54
N GLU A 43 -0.36 26.77 3.41
CA GLU A 43 -1.48 26.36 2.57
C GLU A 43 -1.06 25.13 1.74
N VAL A 44 -1.76 24.02 1.93
CA VAL A 44 -1.46 22.75 1.26
C VAL A 44 -2.67 22.31 0.46
N THR A 45 -2.46 22.11 -0.84
CA THR A 45 -3.44 21.47 -1.73
C THR A 45 -2.99 20.05 -2.05
N GLY A 46 -3.93 19.15 -2.26
CA GLY A 46 -3.60 17.75 -2.42
C GLY A 46 -4.80 16.85 -2.67
N ARG A 47 -4.51 15.56 -2.78
CA ARG A 47 -5.52 14.52 -2.96
C ARG A 47 -5.85 13.91 -1.61
N VAL A 48 -7.14 13.81 -1.32
CA VAL A 48 -7.61 13.04 -0.17
C VAL A 48 -7.76 11.59 -0.58
N PHE A 49 -7.31 10.68 0.28
CA PHE A 49 -7.50 9.26 0.06
C PHE A 49 -7.81 8.54 1.38
N GLU A 50 -8.59 7.47 1.26
CA GLU A 50 -8.85 6.53 2.33
C GLU A 50 -8.04 5.25 2.03
N LYS A 51 -7.35 4.72 3.05
CA LYS A 51 -6.61 3.48 2.86
C LYS A 51 -7.59 2.31 2.96
N SER A 52 -7.54 1.40 1.98
CA SER A 52 -8.44 0.25 1.97
C SER A 52 -8.23 -0.63 3.20
N HIS A 53 -9.33 -0.98 3.86
CA HIS A 53 -9.33 -1.91 4.99
C HIS A 53 -9.08 -3.33 4.49
N ASN A 54 -8.00 -3.97 4.95
CA ASN A 54 -7.73 -5.38 4.68
C ASN A 54 -8.29 -6.25 5.82
N PRO A 55 -9.37 -7.03 5.61
CA PRO A 55 -10.00 -7.82 6.68
C PRO A 55 -9.09 -8.92 7.24
N LEU A 56 -8.01 -9.29 6.55
CA LEU A 56 -7.05 -10.30 7.02
C LEU A 56 -5.91 -9.71 7.86
N SER A 57 -5.66 -8.39 7.76
CA SER A 57 -4.63 -7.69 8.53
C SER A 57 -4.94 -6.20 8.53
N SER A 58 -5.62 -5.74 9.58
CA SER A 58 -6.05 -4.35 9.73
C SER A 58 -5.64 -3.71 11.07
N ASP A 59 -5.03 -4.47 11.98
CA ASP A 59 -4.60 -3.92 13.26
C ASP A 59 -3.44 -2.95 13.08
N LEU A 60 -3.47 -1.85 13.85
CA LEU A 60 -2.48 -0.77 13.81
C LEU A 60 -1.07 -1.29 14.10
N LEU A 61 -0.97 -2.18 15.11
CA LEU A 61 0.27 -2.75 15.63
C LEU A 61 1.35 -1.67 15.86
N PRO A 62 1.08 -0.70 16.76
CA PRO A 62 1.96 0.42 17.02
C PRO A 62 3.25 -0.03 17.70
N GLU A 63 4.37 0.53 17.25
CA GLU A 63 5.69 0.31 17.81
C GLU A 63 6.32 1.68 18.05
N MET A 64 6.49 2.03 19.32
CA MET A 64 7.15 3.27 19.72
C MET A 64 8.66 3.06 19.66
N LEU A 65 9.36 3.87 18.87
CA LEU A 65 10.79 3.80 18.65
C LEU A 65 11.41 5.18 18.90
N ASP A 66 12.72 5.22 19.10
CA ASP A 66 13.44 6.48 19.21
C ASP A 66 13.31 7.27 17.90
N GLY A 67 12.60 8.40 17.98
CA GLY A 67 12.36 9.29 16.83
C GLY A 67 10.97 9.18 16.19
N GLY A 68 10.09 8.27 16.65
CA GLY A 68 8.68 8.30 16.23
C GLY A 68 7.91 6.99 16.37
N LEU A 69 6.65 7.04 15.93
CA LEU A 69 5.73 5.91 15.92
C LEU A 69 5.80 5.17 14.58
N ARG A 70 6.11 3.87 14.62
CA ARG A 70 5.97 2.96 13.48
C ARG A 70 4.68 2.16 13.62
N ILE A 71 3.98 1.98 12.50
CA ILE A 71 2.73 1.20 12.43
C ILE A 71 2.81 0.23 11.24
N GLN A 72 2.15 -0.92 11.33
CA GLN A 72 2.10 -1.89 10.23
C GLN A 72 0.97 -1.58 9.24
N ASN A 73 -0.22 -1.29 9.78
CA ASN A 73 -1.38 -0.91 8.99
C ASN A 73 -1.86 0.48 9.41
N LEU A 74 -2.43 1.22 8.47
CA LEU A 74 -3.04 2.51 8.77
C LEU A 74 -4.50 2.28 9.12
N ASN A 75 -4.77 2.06 10.41
CA ASN A 75 -6.12 1.96 10.95
C ASN A 75 -6.47 3.26 11.66
N MET A 76 -7.30 4.10 11.03
CA MET A 76 -7.59 5.45 11.53
C MET A 76 -8.27 5.42 12.90
N THR A 77 -9.21 4.49 13.12
CA THR A 77 -9.93 4.36 14.40
C THR A 77 -8.98 3.96 15.53
N GLN A 78 -8.16 2.93 15.31
CA GLN A 78 -7.19 2.49 16.31
C GLN A 78 -6.09 3.55 16.55
N LEU A 79 -5.67 4.27 15.51
CA LEU A 79 -4.67 5.32 15.63
C LEU A 79 -5.20 6.54 16.40
N SER A 80 -6.44 6.95 16.14
CA SER A 80 -7.15 8.00 16.87
C SER A 80 -7.21 7.66 18.37
N ALA A 81 -7.59 6.42 18.70
CA ALA A 81 -7.61 5.94 20.07
C ALA A 81 -6.20 5.85 20.71
N TYR A 82 -5.19 5.43 19.94
CA TYR A 82 -3.81 5.32 20.42
C TYR A 82 -3.17 6.68 20.71
N LEU A 83 -3.46 7.69 19.90
CA LEU A 83 -2.93 9.05 20.04
C LEU A 83 -3.79 9.95 20.95
N ASP A 84 -4.93 9.47 21.45
CA ASP A 84 -5.93 10.23 22.22
C ASP A 84 -6.28 11.57 21.54
N LEU A 85 -6.44 11.52 20.21
CA LEU A 85 -6.69 12.68 19.36
C LEU A 85 -7.73 12.31 18.30
N PRO A 86 -8.79 13.11 18.10
CA PRO A 86 -9.73 12.88 17.00
C PRO A 86 -9.02 13.09 15.67
N ILE A 87 -8.84 12.01 14.90
CA ILE A 87 -8.22 12.04 13.56
C ILE A 87 -9.31 11.87 12.50
N LEU A 88 -9.22 12.67 11.44
CA LEU A 88 -10.09 12.55 10.26
C LEU A 88 -9.96 11.15 9.62
N PRO A 89 -11.04 10.57 9.06
CA PRO A 89 -11.04 9.21 8.53
C PRO A 89 -10.28 9.05 7.20
N PHE A 90 -9.50 10.05 6.79
CA PHE A 90 -8.77 10.09 5.53
C PHE A 90 -7.40 10.76 5.72
N ALA A 91 -6.50 10.52 4.76
CA ALA A 91 -5.20 11.17 4.70
C ALA A 91 -5.14 12.13 3.50
N LEU A 92 -4.32 13.17 3.62
CA LEU A 92 -4.01 14.12 2.56
C LEU A 92 -2.65 13.77 1.94
N GLN A 93 -2.62 13.55 0.64
CA GLN A 93 -1.41 13.50 -0.16
C GLN A 93 -1.18 14.88 -0.80
N PRO A 94 -0.18 15.65 -0.35
CA PRO A 94 0.09 16.97 -0.92
C PRO A 94 0.49 16.89 -2.40
N GLU A 95 -0.03 17.81 -3.21
CA GLU A 95 0.43 18.04 -4.58
C GLU A 95 1.59 19.06 -4.57
N ILE A 96 2.69 18.70 -3.90
CA ILE A 96 3.89 19.56 -3.86
C ILE A 96 4.82 19.16 -5.00
N SER A 97 5.03 20.07 -5.96
CA SER A 97 5.98 19.88 -7.08
C SER A 97 7.43 19.66 -6.63
N GLU A 98 7.80 20.14 -5.44
CA GLU A 98 9.16 20.09 -4.89
C GLU A 98 9.27 19.28 -3.58
N SER A 99 8.42 18.28 -3.37
CA SER A 99 8.62 17.40 -2.20
C SER A 99 9.96 16.69 -2.33
N SER A 100 10.85 16.88 -1.36
CA SER A 100 12.16 16.20 -1.28
C SER A 100 12.02 14.68 -1.08
N LEU A 101 10.83 14.22 -0.67
CA LEU A 101 10.53 12.83 -0.40
C LEU A 101 9.70 12.23 -1.55
N PRO A 102 10.17 11.15 -2.20
CA PRO A 102 9.43 10.53 -3.28
C PRO A 102 8.12 9.90 -2.78
N LEU A 103 7.02 10.22 -3.47
CA LEU A 103 5.75 9.52 -3.34
C LEU A 103 5.82 8.23 -4.19
N ILE A 104 5.89 7.07 -3.54
CA ILE A 104 6.06 5.78 -4.23
C ILE A 104 4.71 5.26 -4.77
N TRP A 105 3.59 5.66 -4.17
CA TRP A 105 2.27 5.21 -4.62
C TRP A 105 1.83 5.93 -5.89
N LYS A 106 2.23 5.39 -7.04
CA LYS A 106 1.54 5.60 -8.31
C LYS A 106 0.66 4.38 -8.53
N PRO A 107 -0.65 4.52 -8.80
CA PRO A 107 -1.46 3.38 -9.22
C PRO A 107 -0.84 2.85 -10.51
N TYR A 108 -0.06 1.77 -10.39
CA TYR A 108 0.46 1.07 -11.54
C TYR A 108 -0.71 0.23 -12.06
N PRO A 109 -1.33 0.58 -13.19
CA PRO A 109 -2.30 -0.32 -13.79
C PRO A 109 -1.55 -1.63 -14.04
N MET A 110 -2.05 -2.76 -13.53
CA MET A 110 -1.55 -4.05 -13.99
C MET A 110 -1.74 -4.08 -15.51
N THR A 111 -0.66 -3.88 -16.25
CA THR A 111 -0.70 -3.84 -17.71
C THR A 111 -1.17 -5.21 -18.21
N SER A 112 -2.04 -5.19 -19.23
CA SER A 112 -2.65 -6.37 -19.84
C SER A 112 -1.63 -7.46 -20.23
N GLU A 113 -0.38 -7.07 -20.48
CA GLU A 113 0.75 -7.94 -20.79
C GLU A 113 0.95 -9.09 -19.78
N LYS A 114 0.72 -8.85 -18.47
CA LYS A 114 0.81 -9.93 -17.47
C LYS A 114 -0.26 -11.00 -17.65
N HIS A 115 -1.46 -10.63 -18.10
CA HIS A 115 -2.54 -11.60 -18.36
C HIS A 115 -2.25 -12.46 -19.59
N PHE A 116 -1.52 -11.94 -20.58
CA PHE A 116 -1.11 -12.69 -21.76
C PHE A 116 -0.12 -13.81 -21.43
N GLY A 117 0.85 -13.55 -20.56
CA GLY A 117 1.81 -14.57 -20.10
C GLY A 117 1.14 -15.76 -19.44
N TYR A 118 0.16 -15.50 -18.56
CA TYR A 118 -0.64 -16.57 -17.94
C TYR A 118 -1.48 -17.34 -18.96
N ALA A 119 -2.13 -16.64 -19.90
CA ALA A 119 -2.91 -17.31 -20.94
C ALA A 119 -2.03 -18.26 -21.77
N PHE A 120 -0.84 -17.83 -22.18
CA PHE A 120 0.10 -18.67 -22.93
C PHE A 120 0.50 -19.94 -22.14
N GLN A 121 0.77 -19.81 -20.84
CA GLN A 121 1.06 -20.96 -19.98
C GLN A 121 -0.11 -21.95 -19.95
N TRP A 122 -1.34 -21.47 -19.71
CA TRP A 122 -2.53 -22.31 -19.66
C TRP A 122 -2.82 -23.02 -20.99
N PHE A 123 -2.72 -22.31 -22.12
CA PHE A 123 -2.92 -22.92 -23.44
C PHE A 123 -1.82 -23.92 -23.79
N SER A 124 -0.57 -23.67 -23.39
CA SER A 124 0.54 -24.62 -23.59
C SER A 124 0.32 -25.90 -22.79
N MET A 125 -0.08 -25.79 -21.51
CA MET A 125 -0.41 -26.93 -20.67
C MET A 125 -1.59 -27.73 -21.23
N ALA A 126 -2.64 -27.05 -21.68
CA ALA A 126 -3.79 -27.69 -22.33
C ALA A 126 -3.38 -28.42 -23.63
N GLY A 127 -2.50 -27.81 -24.43
CA GLY A 127 -1.98 -28.41 -25.67
C GLY A 127 -1.14 -29.66 -25.42
N VAL A 128 -0.22 -29.60 -24.46
CA VAL A 128 0.59 -30.77 -24.05
C VAL A 128 -0.32 -31.89 -23.54
N TYR A 129 -1.30 -31.56 -22.71
CA TYR A 129 -2.27 -32.53 -22.20
C TYR A 129 -3.08 -33.18 -23.32
N ALA A 130 -3.62 -32.39 -24.26
CA ALA A 130 -4.37 -32.91 -25.41
C ALA A 130 -3.50 -33.85 -26.27
N LEU A 131 -2.24 -33.49 -26.53
CA LEU A 131 -1.30 -34.34 -27.26
C LEU A 131 -1.07 -35.68 -26.55
N LEU A 132 -0.84 -35.66 -25.23
CA LEU A 132 -0.65 -36.87 -24.44
C LEU A 132 -1.88 -37.79 -24.49
N VAL A 133 -3.08 -37.23 -24.36
CA VAL A 133 -4.34 -37.98 -24.47
C VAL A 133 -4.46 -38.65 -25.83
N VAL A 134 -4.25 -37.91 -26.92
CA VAL A 134 -4.32 -38.45 -28.29
C VAL A 134 -3.30 -39.58 -28.48
N LEU A 135 -2.04 -39.38 -28.07
CA LEU A 135 -0.98 -40.38 -28.19
C LEU A 135 -1.32 -41.66 -27.42
N ILE A 136 -1.82 -41.53 -26.20
CA ILE A 136 -2.23 -42.68 -25.37
C ILE A 136 -3.38 -43.43 -26.01
N VAL A 137 -4.42 -42.73 -26.50
CA VAL A 137 -5.58 -43.37 -27.13
C VAL A 137 -5.19 -44.10 -28.41
N VAL A 138 -4.37 -43.49 -29.27
CA VAL A 138 -3.89 -44.12 -30.52
C VAL A 138 -3.03 -45.35 -30.21
N ARG A 139 -2.09 -45.25 -29.27
CA ARG A 139 -1.26 -46.40 -28.85
C ARG A 139 -2.10 -47.55 -28.29
N ARG A 140 -3.11 -47.26 -27.47
CA ARG A 140 -4.02 -48.28 -26.93
C ARG A 140 -4.82 -48.98 -28.03
N LYS A 141 -5.29 -48.24 -29.04
CA LYS A 141 -6.00 -48.84 -30.19
C LYS A 141 -5.10 -49.71 -31.06
N LEU A 142 -3.85 -49.30 -31.28
CA LEU A 142 -2.89 -50.07 -32.09
C LEU A 142 -2.42 -51.37 -31.41
N HIS A 143 -2.29 -51.40 -30.09
CA HIS A 143 -1.95 -52.62 -29.34
C HIS A 143 -3.13 -53.56 -29.08
N ALA A 144 -4.37 -53.09 -29.27
CA ALA A 144 -5.60 -53.89 -29.09
C ALA A 144 -6.12 -54.50 -30.41
N SER A 145 -5.43 -54.28 -31.53
CA SER A 145 -5.68 -54.87 -32.85
C SER A 145 -4.59 -55.86 -33.22
#